data_AF-A0A831YYJ8-F1
#
_entry.id   AF-A0A831YYJ8-F1
#
_cell.length_a   1.000
_cell.length_b   1.000
_cell.length_c   1.000
_cell.angle_alpha   90.00
_cell.angle_beta   90.00
_cell.angle_gamma   90.00
#
_symmetry.space_group_name_H-M   'P 1'
#
loop_
_entity.id
_entity.type
_entity.pdbx_description
1 polymer ?
#
loop_
_entity_poly.entity_id
_entity_poly.type
_entity_poly.pdbx_seq_one_letter_code
_entity_poly.pdbx_strand_id
1 'polypeptide(L)'
;MTKNRKTLCFLYASVTLLFSINAHSLQLPTAPVDLDFYDDGKPGNLKVRLGQLLFFDKILSGNQNISCATCHHTLTDTGDGLSLPVGEGGQGLGIARDTGTGSSAIHARVPRNAPPVFNLGAREFTKMFYDGRVETDSSQPSGFSTPAQDDLPSGLDNVLAAQAMFPVTSAEEMAGQSGENPQADAAAAGNLPAVWRIIADKLRVIPEYVNLFKRVYPAEITKAADINYVHAANAIAAFEAEAWRFDKSPFHRFLRGERKAMSRPALRGMKIFFSKKAANCARCHNGTFLTDQQFHSIAMPQIGPGKGDNQEGYSDGHDDFGRERVTSLIEDRYTFRTPTLSNIALTAPYGHDGAYDTLEDMLKHHLNPVASLLDYNQSQAALPSRPDLDALDFIVMDDPQRINAIADANELKATKLSSKNIAYLIDFLNALTDPAAIDLRKNTPKRVPSGLPLRD
;
A
#
# COMPACT_ATOMS: atom_id res chain seq x y z
N MET A 1 61.87 -78.03 -3.19
CA MET A 1 61.86 -76.56 -3.07
C MET A 1 60.44 -76.09 -3.32
N THR A 2 59.75 -75.55 -2.30
CA THR A 2 58.83 -74.39 -2.39
C THR A 2 58.15 -74.16 -1.03
N LYS A 3 58.32 -72.94 -0.52
CA LYS A 3 57.77 -72.42 0.74
C LYS A 3 56.25 -72.24 0.65
N ASN A 4 55.53 -72.57 1.71
CA ASN A 4 54.14 -72.17 1.91
C ASN A 4 54.09 -71.21 3.12
N ARG A 5 53.94 -69.90 2.88
CA ARG A 5 53.73 -68.88 3.92
C ARG A 5 52.27 -68.44 3.90
N LYS A 6 51.54 -68.70 4.98
CA LYS A 6 50.23 -68.11 5.27
C LYS A 6 50.43 -66.64 5.61
N THR A 7 49.69 -65.76 4.94
CA THR A 7 49.64 -64.32 5.26
C THR A 7 48.24 -64.01 5.80
N LEU A 8 48.19 -63.51 7.03
CA LEU A 8 46.99 -63.11 7.75
C LEU A 8 46.74 -61.62 7.46
N CYS A 9 45.66 -61.28 6.76
CA CYS A 9 45.24 -59.89 6.53
C CYS A 9 44.43 -59.37 7.72
N PHE A 10 44.93 -58.33 8.39
CA PHE A 10 44.15 -57.51 9.31
C PHE A 10 43.37 -56.45 8.51
N LEU A 11 42.04 -56.46 8.59
CA LEU A 11 41.20 -55.34 8.15
C LEU A 11 41.18 -54.26 9.23
N TYR A 12 41.70 -53.07 8.93
CA TYR A 12 41.42 -51.85 9.68
C TYR A 12 40.18 -51.16 9.08
N ALA A 13 39.07 -51.17 9.82
CA ALA A 13 37.90 -50.35 9.50
C ALA A 13 38.15 -48.91 9.98
N SER A 14 38.32 -47.98 9.05
CA SER A 14 38.38 -46.54 9.33
C SER A 14 36.95 -46.00 9.32
N VAL A 15 36.46 -45.58 10.49
CA VAL A 15 35.17 -44.88 10.62
C VAL A 15 35.39 -43.40 10.30
N THR A 16 35.00 -42.99 9.09
CA THR A 16 34.98 -41.57 8.69
C THR A 16 33.67 -40.95 9.18
N LEU A 17 33.73 -40.16 10.25
CA LEU A 17 32.60 -39.37 10.73
C LEU A 17 32.40 -38.15 9.81
N LEU A 18 31.46 -38.23 8.86
CA LEU A 18 31.03 -37.10 8.05
C LEU A 18 30.15 -36.17 8.89
N PHE A 19 30.73 -35.10 9.44
CA PHE A 19 29.96 -33.98 9.96
C PHE A 19 29.28 -33.26 8.79
N SER A 20 27.99 -33.55 8.57
CA SER A 20 27.13 -32.74 7.70
C SER A 20 26.86 -31.40 8.38
N ILE A 21 27.65 -30.39 8.02
CA ILE A 21 27.36 -29.01 8.39
C ILE A 21 26.17 -28.58 7.54
N ASN A 22 24.95 -28.72 8.05
CA ASN A 22 23.75 -28.13 7.46
C ASN A 22 23.83 -26.60 7.60
N ALA A 23 24.65 -25.96 6.76
CA ALA A 23 24.59 -24.53 6.53
C ALA A 23 23.23 -24.24 5.89
N HIS A 24 22.23 -23.91 6.72
CA HIS A 24 20.96 -23.41 6.23
C HIS A 24 21.25 -22.09 5.52
N SER A 25 21.34 -22.13 4.19
CA SER A 25 21.48 -20.94 3.37
C SER A 25 20.26 -20.06 3.60
N LEU A 26 20.49 -18.79 3.96
CA LEU A 26 19.43 -17.80 4.05
C LEU A 26 18.71 -17.73 2.70
N GLN A 27 17.41 -18.05 2.67
CA GLN A 27 16.62 -17.98 1.45
C GLN A 27 16.25 -16.52 1.22
N LEU A 28 16.96 -15.88 0.30
CA LEU A 28 16.71 -14.50 -0.13
C LEU A 28 15.81 -14.50 -1.38
N PRO A 29 15.01 -13.45 -1.59
CA PRO A 29 14.24 -13.29 -2.81
C PRO A 29 15.15 -13.03 -4.02
N THR A 30 14.57 -13.12 -5.21
CA THR A 30 15.21 -12.67 -6.45
C THR A 30 15.12 -11.16 -6.57
N ALA A 31 16.10 -10.54 -7.24
CA ALA A 31 16.01 -9.12 -7.55
C ALA A 31 14.93 -8.89 -8.64
N PRO A 32 14.16 -7.79 -8.57
CA PRO A 32 13.18 -7.49 -9.60
C PRO A 32 13.83 -7.34 -10.99
N VAL A 33 13.14 -7.82 -12.01
CA VAL A 33 13.47 -7.69 -13.45
C VAL A 33 12.29 -7.14 -14.24
N ASP A 34 12.51 -6.70 -15.48
CA ASP A 34 11.47 -6.13 -16.36
C ASP A 34 10.22 -7.03 -16.46
N LEU A 35 10.40 -8.35 -16.57
CA LEU A 35 9.31 -9.33 -16.68
C LEU A 35 8.41 -9.44 -15.44
N ASP A 36 8.87 -8.97 -14.28
CA ASP A 36 8.06 -8.95 -13.06
C ASP A 36 6.97 -7.88 -13.09
N PHE A 37 7.03 -6.97 -14.07
CA PHE A 37 6.09 -5.85 -14.23
C PHE A 37 5.14 -6.07 -15.41
N TYR A 38 3.96 -5.44 -15.36
CA TYR A 38 3.10 -5.33 -16.55
C TYR A 38 3.83 -4.55 -17.66
N ASP A 39 3.55 -4.88 -18.92
CA ASP A 39 4.22 -4.30 -20.10
C ASP A 39 5.76 -4.38 -20.08
N ASP A 40 6.31 -5.42 -19.42
CA ASP A 40 7.74 -5.58 -19.14
C ASP A 40 8.36 -4.31 -18.48
N GLY A 41 7.51 -3.64 -17.67
CA GLY A 41 7.78 -2.40 -16.98
C GLY A 41 8.02 -1.20 -17.90
N LYS A 42 7.50 -1.24 -19.13
CA LYS A 42 7.59 -0.20 -20.15
C LYS A 42 6.22 0.07 -20.79
N PRO A 43 5.23 0.52 -20.01
CA PRO A 43 3.94 0.92 -20.57
C PRO A 43 4.13 2.05 -21.61
N GLY A 44 3.20 2.16 -22.56
CA GLY A 44 3.33 3.12 -23.65
C GLY A 44 3.43 4.57 -23.17
N ASN A 45 4.45 5.31 -23.62
CA ASN A 45 4.75 6.69 -23.18
C ASN A 45 3.55 7.65 -23.24
N LEU A 46 2.68 7.53 -24.25
CA LEU A 46 1.48 8.38 -24.36
C LEU A 46 0.44 8.04 -23.28
N LYS A 47 0.31 6.75 -22.93
CA LYS A 47 -0.59 6.27 -21.86
C LYS A 47 -0.08 6.73 -20.49
N VAL A 48 1.22 6.59 -20.24
CA VAL A 48 1.90 7.13 -19.05
C VAL A 48 1.68 8.64 -18.94
N ARG A 49 1.84 9.38 -20.04
CA ARG A 49 1.63 10.84 -20.03
C ARG A 49 0.16 11.20 -19.76
N LEU A 50 -0.80 10.48 -20.34
CA LEU A 50 -2.21 10.70 -20.06
C LEU A 50 -2.52 10.42 -18.59
N GLY A 51 -2.01 9.31 -18.04
CA GLY A 51 -2.11 8.97 -16.62
C GLY A 51 -1.54 10.02 -15.71
N GLN A 52 -0.34 10.52 -16.00
CA GLN A 52 0.30 11.60 -15.25
C GLN A 52 -0.57 12.85 -15.21
N LEU A 53 -1.23 13.21 -16.30
CA LEU A 53 -2.10 14.37 -16.32
C LEU A 53 -3.35 14.11 -15.46
N LEU A 54 -3.99 12.96 -15.62
CA LEU A 54 -5.19 12.59 -14.85
C LEU A 54 -4.92 12.48 -13.34
N PHE A 55 -3.79 11.89 -12.94
CA PHE A 55 -3.41 11.69 -11.55
C PHE A 55 -3.31 13.00 -10.75
N PHE A 56 -2.88 14.07 -11.42
CA PHE A 56 -2.72 15.40 -10.84
C PHE A 56 -3.91 16.35 -11.12
N ASP A 57 -4.91 15.91 -11.89
CA ASP A 57 -6.01 16.75 -12.31
C ASP A 57 -7.21 16.57 -11.40
N LYS A 58 -7.60 17.67 -10.72
CA LYS A 58 -8.75 17.70 -9.82
C LYS A 58 -10.08 17.51 -10.54
N ILE A 59 -10.10 17.52 -11.87
CA ILE A 59 -11.31 17.28 -12.68
C ILE A 59 -12.01 15.96 -12.35
N LEU A 60 -11.28 14.98 -11.82
CA LEU A 60 -11.82 13.67 -11.44
C LEU A 60 -12.63 13.68 -10.13
N SER A 61 -12.46 14.71 -9.30
CA SER A 61 -13.21 14.84 -8.05
C SER A 61 -14.54 15.57 -8.25
N GLY A 62 -15.50 15.34 -7.35
CA GLY A 62 -16.84 15.90 -7.43
C GLY A 62 -16.81 17.43 -7.45
N ASN A 63 -16.19 18.01 -6.42
CA ASN A 63 -16.06 19.46 -6.21
C ASN A 63 -14.80 20.07 -6.88
N GLN A 64 -14.04 19.28 -7.63
CA GLN A 64 -12.85 19.72 -8.38
C GLN A 64 -11.75 20.38 -7.55
N ASN A 65 -11.63 20.00 -6.28
CA ASN A 65 -10.68 20.54 -5.30
C ASN A 65 -9.59 19.55 -4.86
N ILE A 66 -9.67 18.28 -5.27
CA ILE A 66 -8.75 17.21 -4.84
C ILE A 66 -8.41 16.28 -6.02
N SER A 67 -7.22 15.68 -6.01
CA SER A 67 -6.76 14.71 -7.02
C SER A 67 -6.06 13.52 -6.35
N CYS A 68 -5.71 12.48 -7.11
CA CYS A 68 -4.89 11.39 -6.59
C CYS A 68 -3.58 11.92 -5.98
N ALA A 69 -2.97 12.92 -6.64
CA ALA A 69 -1.74 13.55 -6.18
C ALA A 69 -1.88 14.33 -4.87
N THR A 70 -3.08 14.61 -4.38
CA THR A 70 -3.25 15.28 -3.08
C THR A 70 -2.84 14.37 -1.92
N CYS A 71 -3.27 13.10 -1.95
CA CYS A 71 -2.94 12.10 -0.92
C CYS A 71 -1.75 11.22 -1.29
N HIS A 72 -1.34 11.21 -2.56
CA HIS A 72 -0.22 10.42 -3.06
C HIS A 72 0.78 11.31 -3.79
N HIS A 73 1.26 12.35 -3.12
CA HIS A 73 2.06 13.39 -3.75
C HIS A 73 3.54 13.00 -3.88
N THR A 74 4.19 13.52 -4.91
CA THR A 74 5.64 13.39 -5.15
C THR A 74 6.52 14.14 -4.15
N LEU A 75 5.94 14.86 -3.18
CA LEU A 75 6.66 15.62 -2.15
C LEU A 75 6.55 14.97 -0.77
N THR A 76 5.78 13.89 -0.69
CA THR A 76 5.43 13.13 0.52
C THR A 76 5.60 11.64 0.23
N ASP A 77 6.60 11.31 -0.59
CA ASP A 77 7.00 9.94 -0.91
C ASP A 77 5.83 9.06 -1.40
N THR A 78 4.91 9.66 -2.15
CA THR A 78 3.70 9.04 -2.71
C THR A 78 2.64 8.59 -1.68
N GLY A 79 2.81 8.95 -0.41
CA GLY A 79 1.74 9.00 0.59
C GLY A 79 1.37 10.45 0.90
N ASP A 80 0.81 10.71 2.09
CA ASP A 80 0.41 12.05 2.53
C ASP A 80 1.14 12.54 3.78
N GLY A 81 1.98 11.72 4.42
CA GLY A 81 2.70 12.06 5.64
C GLY A 81 1.83 12.31 6.89
N LEU A 82 0.53 12.03 6.82
CA LEU A 82 -0.41 12.09 7.95
C LEU A 82 -0.75 10.67 8.42
N SER A 83 -1.22 10.54 9.66
CA SER A 83 -1.76 9.26 10.12
C SER A 83 -3.02 8.92 9.35
N LEU A 84 -3.95 9.87 9.29
CA LEU A 84 -5.20 9.75 8.56
C LEU A 84 -5.34 10.92 7.57
N PRO A 85 -5.52 10.63 6.27
CA PRO A 85 -5.65 11.65 5.26
C PRO A 85 -6.85 12.55 5.47
N VAL A 86 -6.66 13.81 5.09
CA VAL A 86 -7.71 14.81 4.98
C VAL A 86 -8.08 14.92 3.51
N GLY A 87 -9.19 14.33 3.07
CA GLY A 87 -9.53 14.29 1.66
C GLY A 87 -10.28 15.53 1.17
N GLU A 88 -11.45 15.33 0.59
CA GLU A 88 -12.28 16.37 -0.02
C GLU A 88 -12.60 17.48 1.00
N GLY A 89 -12.30 18.74 0.62
CA GLY A 89 -12.44 19.93 1.48
C GLY A 89 -11.17 20.35 2.24
N GLY A 90 -10.15 19.49 2.31
CA GLY A 90 -8.86 19.82 2.93
C GLY A 90 -7.99 20.76 2.09
N GLN A 91 -7.09 21.50 2.75
CA GLN A 91 -6.19 22.46 2.10
C GLN A 91 -4.73 22.21 2.46
N GLY A 92 -3.80 22.52 1.56
CA GLY A 92 -2.38 22.29 1.78
C GLY A 92 -1.92 20.87 1.45
N LEU A 93 -0.68 20.54 1.82
CA LEU A 93 -0.04 19.29 1.39
C LEU A 93 0.80 18.69 2.52
N GLY A 94 0.78 17.37 2.63
CA GLY A 94 1.61 16.68 3.60
C GLY A 94 1.17 16.97 5.03
N ILE A 95 2.16 17.03 5.92
CA ILE A 95 1.98 17.47 7.32
C ILE A 95 1.44 18.90 7.46
N ALA A 96 1.49 19.72 6.41
CA ALA A 96 0.96 21.09 6.42
C ALA A 96 -0.51 21.13 5.97
N ARG A 97 -1.12 19.98 5.68
CA ARG A 97 -2.51 19.89 5.25
C ARG A 97 -3.44 20.11 6.44
N ASP A 98 -4.46 20.94 6.28
CA ASP A 98 -5.48 21.25 7.28
C ASP A 98 -6.88 20.78 6.86
N THR A 99 -7.82 20.83 7.79
CA THR A 99 -9.19 20.32 7.64
C THR A 99 -10.11 21.22 6.80
N GLY A 100 -9.59 22.28 6.17
CA GLY A 100 -10.35 23.30 5.49
C GLY A 100 -11.16 24.18 6.45
N THR A 101 -11.92 25.12 5.88
CA THR A 101 -12.76 26.06 6.64
C THR A 101 -14.12 26.26 5.97
N GLY A 102 -15.11 26.69 6.78
CA GLY A 102 -16.45 27.02 6.29
C GLY A 102 -17.22 25.80 5.79
N SER A 103 -18.14 26.03 4.86
CA SER A 103 -19.01 24.99 4.29
C SER A 103 -18.29 24.01 3.37
N SER A 104 -17.02 24.26 3.05
CA SER A 104 -16.17 23.38 2.24
C SER A 104 -15.12 22.65 3.07
N ALA A 105 -15.19 22.74 4.41
CA ALA A 105 -14.29 22.00 5.28
C ALA A 105 -14.63 20.50 5.25
N ILE A 106 -13.66 19.65 5.56
CA ILE A 106 -13.89 18.20 5.55
C ILE A 106 -15.02 17.79 6.50
N HIS A 107 -15.71 16.70 6.19
CA HIS A 107 -16.74 16.14 7.06
C HIS A 107 -16.19 15.04 7.98
N ALA A 108 -15.24 14.26 7.50
CA ALA A 108 -14.57 13.20 8.24
C ALA A 108 -13.14 13.02 7.72
N ARG A 109 -12.29 12.39 8.54
CA ARG A 109 -10.98 11.92 8.09
C ARG A 109 -11.16 10.68 7.21
N VAL A 110 -10.26 10.47 6.27
CA VAL A 110 -10.16 9.18 5.59
C VAL A 110 -9.74 8.14 6.63
N PRO A 111 -10.48 7.01 6.78
CA PRO A 111 -10.37 6.15 7.97
C PRO A 111 -9.15 5.22 7.98
N ARG A 112 -8.24 5.37 7.02
CA ARG A 112 -6.98 4.62 6.92
C ARG A 112 -5.90 5.52 6.34
N ASN A 113 -4.66 5.27 6.70
CA ASN A 113 -3.49 5.94 6.14
C ASN A 113 -3.47 5.82 4.60
N ALA A 114 -2.92 6.82 3.89
CA ALA A 114 -2.69 6.72 2.45
C ALA A 114 -1.41 5.91 2.17
N PRO A 115 -1.51 4.66 1.66
CA PRO A 115 -0.33 3.85 1.42
C PRO A 115 0.51 4.44 0.28
N PRO A 116 1.86 4.33 0.34
CA PRO A 116 2.72 4.71 -0.78
C PRO A 116 2.45 3.82 -2.00
N VAL A 117 2.62 4.37 -3.20
CA VAL A 117 2.31 3.72 -4.49
C VAL A 117 3.56 3.23 -5.24
N PHE A 118 4.63 2.93 -4.50
CA PHE A 118 5.86 2.38 -5.05
C PHE A 118 5.69 0.95 -5.58
N ASN A 119 6.22 0.69 -6.78
CA ASN A 119 6.30 -0.63 -7.41
C ASN A 119 4.96 -1.36 -7.66
N LEU A 120 3.80 -0.72 -7.46
CA LEU A 120 2.49 -1.36 -7.58
C LEU A 120 2.14 -1.85 -9.00
N GLY A 121 2.91 -1.45 -10.01
CA GLY A 121 2.87 -2.00 -11.36
C GLY A 121 3.47 -3.41 -11.53
N ALA A 122 3.97 -4.02 -10.46
CA ALA A 122 4.46 -5.39 -10.51
C ALA A 122 3.34 -6.43 -10.47
N ARG A 123 3.53 -7.55 -11.17
CA ARG A 123 2.58 -8.67 -11.26
C ARG A 123 2.41 -9.43 -9.94
N GLU A 124 3.37 -9.30 -9.02
CA GLU A 124 3.29 -9.87 -7.67
C GLU A 124 2.16 -9.24 -6.84
N PHE A 125 1.76 -8.01 -7.16
CA PHE A 125 0.61 -7.37 -6.51
C PHE A 125 -0.68 -7.86 -7.14
N THR A 126 -1.47 -8.59 -6.35
CA THR A 126 -2.77 -9.12 -6.77
C THR A 126 -3.94 -8.58 -5.94
N LYS A 127 -3.64 -7.84 -4.86
CA LYS A 127 -4.63 -7.22 -3.97
C LYS A 127 -4.25 -5.78 -3.65
N MET A 128 -5.25 -4.91 -3.62
CA MET A 128 -5.12 -3.47 -3.36
C MET A 128 -5.97 -3.06 -2.17
N PHE A 129 -5.62 -1.90 -1.57
CA PHE A 129 -6.07 -1.47 -0.24
C PHE A 129 -5.55 -2.35 0.93
N TYR A 130 -5.72 -1.87 2.16
CA TYR A 130 -5.33 -2.61 3.38
C TYR A 130 -6.21 -3.84 3.65
N ASP A 131 -7.49 -3.79 3.29
CA ASP A 131 -8.44 -4.92 3.40
C ASP A 131 -8.45 -5.83 2.17
N GLY A 132 -7.71 -5.47 1.11
CA GLY A 132 -7.69 -6.24 -0.14
C GLY A 132 -9.02 -6.27 -0.86
N ARG A 133 -9.91 -5.29 -0.64
CA ARG A 133 -11.25 -5.29 -1.24
C ARG A 133 -11.25 -5.21 -2.77
N VAL A 134 -10.10 -4.91 -3.38
CA VAL A 134 -9.88 -5.01 -4.83
C VAL A 134 -8.80 -6.05 -5.06
N GLU A 135 -9.16 -7.17 -5.67
CA GLU A 135 -8.22 -8.26 -5.97
C GLU A 135 -8.49 -8.94 -7.31
N THR A 136 -7.45 -9.56 -7.87
CA THR A 136 -7.58 -10.37 -9.10
C THR A 136 -8.46 -11.59 -8.82
N ASP A 137 -9.48 -11.80 -9.65
CA ASP A 137 -10.33 -12.98 -9.61
C ASP A 137 -10.80 -13.31 -11.02
N SER A 138 -10.19 -14.33 -11.62
CA SER A 138 -10.50 -14.75 -12.99
C SER A 138 -11.90 -15.38 -13.15
N SER A 139 -12.62 -15.63 -12.06
CA SER A 139 -14.01 -16.08 -12.12
C SER A 139 -14.99 -14.94 -12.38
N GLN A 140 -14.59 -13.69 -12.15
CA GLN A 140 -15.42 -12.51 -12.39
C GLN A 140 -15.34 -12.08 -13.86
N PRO A 141 -16.44 -11.57 -14.47
CA PRO A 141 -16.43 -11.06 -15.84
C PRO A 141 -15.41 -9.92 -16.09
N SER A 142 -15.13 -9.12 -15.06
CA SER A 142 -14.14 -8.05 -15.10
C SER A 142 -12.70 -8.55 -14.89
N GLY A 143 -12.53 -9.77 -14.37
CA GLY A 143 -11.25 -10.30 -13.89
C GLY A 143 -10.89 -9.88 -12.46
N PHE A 144 -11.77 -9.17 -11.74
CA PHE A 144 -11.51 -8.65 -10.40
C PHE A 144 -12.70 -8.80 -9.46
N SER A 145 -12.43 -9.23 -8.22
CA SER A 145 -13.38 -9.14 -7.11
C SER A 145 -13.25 -7.75 -6.47
N THR A 146 -14.34 -7.00 -6.43
CA THR A 146 -14.37 -5.61 -5.95
C THR A 146 -15.69 -5.25 -5.27
N PRO A 147 -15.79 -4.14 -4.52
CA PRO A 147 -17.05 -3.69 -3.94
C PRO A 147 -18.14 -3.36 -4.96
N ALA A 148 -17.76 -3.10 -6.22
CA ALA A 148 -18.69 -2.85 -7.31
C ALA A 148 -19.34 -4.13 -7.88
N GLN A 149 -18.80 -5.32 -7.57
CA GLN A 149 -19.32 -6.59 -8.09
C GLN A 149 -19.52 -6.53 -9.62
N ASP A 150 -20.70 -6.93 -10.10
CA ASP A 150 -21.09 -6.94 -11.52
C ASP A 150 -21.13 -5.54 -12.17
N ASP A 151 -21.19 -4.47 -11.37
CA ASP A 151 -21.15 -3.09 -11.88
C ASP A 151 -19.75 -2.68 -12.34
N LEU A 152 -18.69 -3.42 -11.97
CA LEU A 152 -17.33 -3.12 -12.42
C LEU A 152 -17.19 -3.40 -13.92
N PRO A 153 -16.85 -2.40 -14.75
CA PRO A 153 -16.69 -2.62 -16.18
C PRO A 153 -15.47 -3.48 -16.51
N SER A 154 -15.57 -4.28 -17.58
CA SER A 154 -14.44 -5.00 -18.17
C SER A 154 -13.44 -4.03 -18.84
N GLY A 155 -12.25 -4.55 -19.18
CA GLY A 155 -11.22 -3.81 -19.92
C GLY A 155 -10.17 -3.13 -19.05
N LEU A 156 -10.19 -3.34 -17.74
CA LEU A 156 -9.14 -2.91 -16.82
C LEU A 156 -7.89 -3.78 -17.02
N ASP A 157 -6.72 -3.16 -17.18
CA ASP A 157 -5.49 -3.88 -17.57
C ASP A 157 -4.93 -4.77 -16.45
N ASN A 158 -5.09 -4.32 -15.20
CA ASN A 158 -4.52 -4.96 -14.01
C ASN A 158 -5.22 -4.46 -12.73
N VAL A 159 -4.87 -5.05 -11.59
CA VAL A 159 -5.49 -4.72 -10.30
C VAL A 159 -5.23 -3.28 -9.84
N LEU A 160 -4.15 -2.65 -10.31
CA LEU A 160 -3.88 -1.23 -10.05
C LEU A 160 -4.88 -0.33 -10.79
N ALA A 161 -5.20 -0.66 -12.05
CA ALA A 161 -6.27 0.02 -12.78
C ALA A 161 -7.63 -0.20 -12.11
N ALA A 162 -7.91 -1.42 -11.62
CA ALA A 162 -9.13 -1.70 -10.87
C ALA A 162 -9.21 -0.87 -9.58
N GLN A 163 -8.10 -0.68 -8.87
CA GLN A 163 -8.05 0.16 -7.67
C GLN A 163 -8.38 1.62 -7.98
N ALA A 164 -7.87 2.17 -9.08
CA ALA A 164 -8.10 3.57 -9.50
C ALA A 164 -9.58 3.90 -9.79
N MET A 165 -10.45 2.88 -9.80
CA MET A 165 -11.89 3.05 -9.94
C MET A 165 -12.58 3.59 -8.67
N PHE A 166 -11.98 3.43 -7.49
CA PHE A 166 -12.70 3.59 -6.21
C PHE A 166 -12.49 4.90 -5.45
N PRO A 167 -11.30 5.54 -5.43
CA PRO A 167 -11.14 6.81 -4.69
C PRO A 167 -12.13 7.89 -5.15
N VAL A 168 -12.44 7.93 -6.45
CA VAL A 168 -13.43 8.85 -7.04
C VAL A 168 -14.88 8.63 -6.60
N THR A 169 -15.15 7.53 -5.90
CA THR A 169 -16.48 7.16 -5.39
C THR A 169 -16.63 7.39 -3.88
N SER A 170 -15.56 7.68 -3.14
CA SER A 170 -15.64 7.92 -1.69
C SER A 170 -15.96 9.38 -1.40
N ALA A 171 -16.90 9.62 -0.47
CA ALA A 171 -17.28 10.96 -0.03
C ALA A 171 -16.13 11.68 0.68
N GLU A 172 -15.36 10.94 1.49
CA GLU A 172 -14.21 11.45 2.24
C GLU A 172 -12.98 11.65 1.36
N GLU A 173 -12.84 10.89 0.27
CA GLU A 173 -11.67 10.99 -0.63
C GLU A 173 -11.87 12.01 -1.76
N MET A 174 -12.77 11.76 -2.72
CA MET A 174 -12.84 12.58 -3.94
C MET A 174 -14.26 12.87 -4.45
N ALA A 175 -15.30 12.15 -4.05
CA ALA A 175 -16.65 12.39 -4.53
C ALA A 175 -17.27 13.65 -3.93
N GLY A 176 -16.97 13.94 -2.66
CA GLY A 176 -17.67 14.97 -1.85
C GLY A 176 -18.95 14.43 -1.22
N GLN A 177 -19.70 15.30 -0.57
CA GLN A 177 -20.88 14.95 0.22
C GLN A 177 -22.18 15.02 -0.59
N SER A 178 -23.16 14.19 -0.21
CA SER A 178 -24.47 14.21 -0.88
C SER A 178 -25.10 15.60 -0.79
N GLY A 179 -25.63 16.06 -1.91
CA GLY A 179 -26.21 17.38 -2.11
C GLY A 179 -25.24 18.43 -2.67
N GLU A 180 -23.94 18.16 -2.69
CA GLU A 180 -22.94 19.12 -3.17
C GLU A 180 -22.79 19.10 -4.70
N ASN A 181 -22.77 17.90 -5.28
CA ASN A 181 -22.54 17.71 -6.70
C ASN A 181 -23.10 16.34 -7.20
N PRO A 182 -23.31 16.18 -8.52
CA PRO A 182 -23.89 14.94 -9.06
C PRO A 182 -23.05 13.68 -8.82
N GLN A 183 -21.73 13.81 -8.68
CA GLN A 183 -20.83 12.68 -8.42
C GLN A 183 -21.02 12.17 -7.00
N ALA A 184 -21.08 13.09 -6.02
CA ALA A 184 -21.38 12.77 -4.64
C ALA A 184 -22.78 12.16 -4.47
N ASP A 185 -23.78 12.70 -5.15
CA ASP A 185 -25.15 12.16 -5.11
C ASP A 185 -25.21 10.73 -5.67
N ALA A 186 -24.51 10.46 -6.77
CA ALA A 186 -24.42 9.12 -7.33
C ALA A 186 -23.68 8.15 -6.38
N ALA A 187 -22.59 8.61 -5.76
CA ALA A 187 -21.83 7.83 -4.79
C ALA A 187 -22.67 7.47 -3.54
N ALA A 188 -23.35 8.46 -2.95
CA ALA A 188 -24.23 8.27 -1.80
C ALA A 188 -25.42 7.34 -2.10
N ALA A 189 -25.89 7.31 -3.34
CA ALA A 189 -26.91 6.39 -3.81
C ALA A 189 -26.38 4.98 -4.13
N GLY A 190 -25.08 4.72 -3.98
CA GLY A 190 -24.43 3.45 -4.34
C GLY A 190 -24.33 3.20 -5.84
N ASN A 191 -24.57 4.21 -6.69
CA ASN A 191 -24.56 4.07 -8.15
C ASN A 191 -23.17 4.36 -8.72
N LEU A 192 -22.24 3.42 -8.51
CA LEU A 192 -20.85 3.54 -8.97
C LEU A 192 -20.73 3.71 -10.50
N PRO A 193 -21.53 3.00 -11.35
CA PRO A 193 -21.55 3.26 -12.79
C PRO A 193 -21.88 4.72 -13.15
N ALA A 194 -22.80 5.36 -12.42
CA ALA A 194 -23.11 6.77 -12.65
C ALA A 194 -21.95 7.68 -12.26
N VAL A 195 -21.23 7.40 -11.16
CA VAL A 195 -20.01 8.15 -10.77
C VAL A 195 -19.00 8.16 -11.91
N TRP A 196 -18.64 6.98 -12.44
CA TRP A 196 -17.66 6.85 -13.52
C TRP A 196 -18.13 7.49 -14.82
N ARG A 197 -19.42 7.41 -15.14
CA ARG A 197 -20.00 8.09 -16.31
C ARG A 197 -19.90 9.61 -16.18
N ILE A 198 -20.24 10.18 -15.01
CA ILE A 198 -20.15 11.63 -14.75
C ILE A 198 -18.72 12.12 -14.96
N ILE A 199 -17.73 11.38 -14.44
CA ILE A 199 -16.31 11.74 -14.62
C ILE A 199 -15.89 11.64 -16.08
N ALA A 200 -16.32 10.59 -16.79
CA ALA A 200 -16.07 10.48 -18.23
C ALA A 200 -16.67 11.68 -18.98
N ASP A 201 -17.88 12.12 -18.64
CA ASP A 201 -18.51 13.31 -19.23
C ASP A 201 -17.69 14.59 -19.01
N LYS A 202 -17.11 14.78 -17.81
CA LYS A 202 -16.17 15.89 -17.53
C LYS A 202 -14.95 15.84 -18.47
N LEU A 203 -14.39 14.65 -18.72
CA LEU A 203 -13.22 14.50 -19.61
C LEU A 203 -13.56 14.71 -21.09
N ARG A 204 -14.77 14.32 -21.52
CA ARG A 204 -15.26 14.42 -22.91
C ARG A 204 -15.39 15.85 -23.40
N VAL A 205 -15.60 16.81 -22.50
CA VAL A 205 -15.75 18.23 -22.85
C VAL A 205 -14.43 19.00 -22.91
N ILE A 206 -13.30 18.37 -22.57
CA ILE A 206 -11.97 18.99 -22.60
C ILE A 206 -11.24 18.54 -23.89
N PRO A 207 -11.06 19.41 -24.90
CA PRO A 207 -10.50 19.03 -26.21
C PRO A 207 -9.10 18.41 -26.14
N GLU A 208 -8.25 18.87 -25.21
CA GLU A 208 -6.92 18.32 -25.01
C GLU A 208 -6.98 16.88 -24.48
N TYR A 209 -7.87 16.55 -23.54
CA TYR A 209 -8.08 15.17 -23.09
C TYR A 209 -8.62 14.30 -24.22
N VAL A 210 -9.63 14.75 -24.97
CA VAL A 210 -10.18 14.00 -26.10
C VAL A 210 -9.08 13.62 -27.10
N ASN A 211 -8.21 14.57 -27.44
CA ASN A 211 -7.08 14.29 -28.34
C ASN A 211 -6.05 13.32 -27.73
N LEU A 212 -5.76 13.43 -26.44
CA LEU A 212 -4.86 12.48 -25.75
C LEU A 212 -5.44 11.08 -25.73
N PHE A 213 -6.71 10.91 -25.34
CA PHE A 213 -7.41 9.63 -25.35
C PHE A 213 -7.41 8.97 -26.74
N LYS A 214 -7.72 9.73 -27.79
CA LYS A 214 -7.64 9.25 -29.19
C LYS A 214 -6.27 8.75 -29.60
N ARG A 215 -5.19 9.39 -29.11
CA ARG A 215 -3.81 9.00 -29.43
C ARG A 215 -3.36 7.77 -28.64
N VAL A 216 -3.89 7.58 -27.44
CA VAL A 216 -3.56 6.44 -26.59
C VAL A 216 -4.35 5.19 -27.00
N TYR A 217 -5.63 5.36 -27.31
CA TYR A 217 -6.56 4.28 -27.65
C TYR A 217 -7.17 4.45 -29.05
N PRO A 218 -6.36 4.53 -30.12
CA PRO A 218 -6.85 4.83 -31.47
C PRO A 218 -7.79 3.76 -32.05
N ALA A 219 -7.72 2.52 -31.54
CA ALA A 219 -8.60 1.43 -31.94
C ALA A 219 -9.98 1.48 -31.26
N GLU A 220 -10.08 2.16 -30.11
CA GLU A 220 -11.29 2.19 -29.27
C GLU A 220 -11.99 3.56 -29.30
N ILE A 221 -11.23 4.64 -29.53
CA ILE A 221 -11.70 6.02 -29.38
C ILE A 221 -11.56 6.78 -30.70
N THR A 222 -12.69 6.95 -31.39
CA THR A 222 -12.81 7.70 -32.66
C THR A 222 -13.49 9.06 -32.48
N LYS A 223 -14.27 9.22 -31.41
CA LYS A 223 -14.97 10.44 -31.01
C LYS A 223 -15.00 10.55 -29.48
N ALA A 224 -15.28 11.75 -28.96
CA ALA A 224 -15.29 12.00 -27.52
C ALA A 224 -16.22 11.03 -26.76
N ALA A 225 -17.40 10.73 -27.30
CA ALA A 225 -18.38 9.83 -26.68
C ALA A 225 -17.87 8.41 -26.39
N ASP A 226 -16.80 7.97 -27.06
CA ASP A 226 -16.21 6.64 -26.85
C ASP A 226 -15.37 6.58 -25.56
N ILE A 227 -14.93 7.73 -25.02
CA ILE A 227 -14.13 7.82 -23.79
C ILE A 227 -14.98 7.39 -22.60
N ASN A 228 -14.70 6.24 -22.00
CA ASN A 228 -15.20 5.85 -20.67
C ASN A 228 -14.11 6.01 -19.58
N TYR A 229 -14.48 5.79 -18.31
CA TYR A 229 -13.55 5.92 -17.18
C TYR A 229 -12.51 4.78 -17.08
N VAL A 230 -12.77 3.60 -17.67
CA VAL A 230 -11.78 2.51 -17.74
C VAL A 230 -10.51 2.96 -18.46
N HIS A 231 -10.64 3.74 -19.55
CA HIS A 231 -9.48 4.31 -20.22
C HIS A 231 -8.65 5.23 -19.32
N ALA A 232 -9.31 5.97 -18.42
CA ALA A 232 -8.66 6.87 -17.48
C ALA A 232 -7.95 6.07 -16.38
N ALA A 233 -8.62 5.09 -15.79
CA ALA A 233 -8.07 4.20 -14.77
C ALA A 233 -6.84 3.41 -15.29
N ASN A 234 -6.92 2.86 -16.50
CA ASN A 234 -5.80 2.20 -17.17
C ASN A 234 -4.62 3.14 -17.44
N ALA A 235 -4.89 4.41 -17.79
CA ALA A 235 -3.84 5.39 -17.99
C ALA A 235 -3.17 5.78 -16.67
N ILE A 236 -3.96 5.98 -15.60
CA ILE A 236 -3.47 6.26 -14.24
C ILE A 236 -2.56 5.12 -13.79
N ALA A 237 -3.02 3.86 -13.85
CA ALA A 237 -2.22 2.70 -13.46
C ALA A 237 -0.91 2.58 -14.25
N ALA A 238 -0.94 2.89 -15.55
CA ALA A 238 0.28 2.91 -16.38
C ALA A 238 1.28 3.99 -15.93
N PHE A 239 0.79 5.16 -15.51
CA PHE A 239 1.64 6.20 -14.93
C PHE A 239 2.27 5.75 -13.61
N GLU A 240 1.46 5.26 -12.68
CA GLU A 240 1.95 4.80 -11.37
C GLU A 240 2.97 3.67 -11.52
N ALA A 241 2.70 2.72 -12.43
CA ALA A 241 3.57 1.58 -12.73
C ALA A 241 4.94 1.98 -13.29
N GLU A 242 5.04 3.08 -14.04
CA GLU A 242 6.32 3.56 -14.61
C GLU A 242 7.01 4.55 -13.68
N ALA A 243 6.27 5.56 -13.23
CA ALA A 243 6.81 6.71 -12.51
C ALA A 243 7.45 6.33 -11.19
N TRP A 244 6.91 5.30 -10.52
CA TRP A 244 7.30 4.87 -9.18
C TRP A 244 7.78 3.43 -9.13
N ARG A 245 8.29 2.94 -10.27
CA ARG A 245 9.10 1.73 -10.31
C ARG A 245 10.52 2.02 -9.81
N PHE A 246 10.85 1.40 -8.68
CA PHE A 246 12.13 1.50 -8.00
C PHE A 246 12.68 0.12 -7.69
N ASP A 247 13.63 -0.33 -8.51
CA ASP A 247 14.22 -1.66 -8.46
C ASP A 247 15.75 -1.64 -8.30
N LYS A 248 16.34 -0.53 -7.84
CA LYS A 248 17.81 -0.31 -7.72
C LYS A 248 18.27 0.08 -6.31
N SER A 249 17.47 -0.17 -5.29
CA SER A 249 17.87 -0.07 -3.89
C SER A 249 19.18 -0.83 -3.58
N PRO A 250 19.92 -0.44 -2.53
CA PRO A 250 21.08 -1.20 -2.06
C PRO A 250 20.83 -2.71 -1.92
N PHE A 251 19.65 -3.10 -1.44
CA PHE A 251 19.24 -4.49 -1.34
C PHE A 251 19.07 -5.14 -2.72
N HIS A 252 18.34 -4.51 -3.66
CA HIS A 252 18.21 -5.05 -5.01
C HIS A 252 19.56 -5.22 -5.72
N ARG A 253 20.47 -4.26 -5.59
CA ARG A 253 21.84 -4.36 -6.10
C ARG A 253 22.63 -5.50 -5.46
N PHE A 254 22.48 -5.68 -4.14
CA PHE A 254 23.08 -6.80 -3.43
C PHE A 254 22.56 -8.16 -3.94
N LEU A 255 21.25 -8.29 -4.19
CA LEU A 255 20.64 -9.48 -4.78
C LEU A 255 21.17 -9.77 -6.20
N ARG A 256 21.50 -8.72 -6.98
CA ARG A 256 22.18 -8.84 -8.29
C ARG A 256 23.68 -9.14 -8.21
N GLY A 257 24.21 -9.37 -7.01
CA GLY A 257 25.60 -9.79 -6.79
C GLY A 257 26.56 -8.67 -6.42
N GLU A 258 26.11 -7.42 -6.31
CA GLU A 258 26.94 -6.30 -5.88
C GLU A 258 27.17 -6.35 -4.35
N ARG A 259 28.13 -7.18 -3.91
CA ARG A 259 28.38 -7.49 -2.49
C ARG A 259 28.67 -6.29 -1.59
N LYS A 260 29.08 -5.15 -2.16
CA LYS A 260 29.37 -3.90 -1.45
C LYS A 260 28.22 -2.89 -1.48
N ALA A 261 27.08 -3.22 -2.10
CA ALA A 261 25.94 -2.32 -2.16
C ALA A 261 25.33 -2.05 -0.77
N MET A 262 25.39 -3.03 0.14
CA MET A 262 24.90 -2.90 1.52
C MET A 262 26.04 -2.74 2.53
N SER A 263 25.79 -1.93 3.56
CA SER A 263 26.69 -1.76 4.68
C SER A 263 26.79 -3.04 5.54
N ARG A 264 27.87 -3.17 6.34
CA ARG A 264 27.99 -4.31 7.28
C ARG A 264 26.85 -4.37 8.30
N PRO A 265 26.37 -3.25 8.89
CA PRO A 265 25.17 -3.25 9.72
C PRO A 265 23.91 -3.73 8.99
N ALA A 266 23.64 -3.23 7.78
CA ALA A 266 22.49 -3.66 6.97
C ALA A 266 22.53 -5.17 6.65
N LEU A 267 23.72 -5.73 6.35
CA LEU A 267 23.89 -7.17 6.17
C LEU A 267 23.63 -7.99 7.44
N ARG A 268 23.86 -7.42 8.64
CA ARG A 268 23.48 -8.06 9.91
C ARG A 268 21.96 -7.99 10.11
N GLY A 269 21.34 -6.86 9.79
CA GLY A 269 19.89 -6.68 9.80
C GLY A 269 19.17 -7.67 8.91
N MET A 270 19.60 -7.78 7.66
CA MET A 270 19.07 -8.75 6.69
C MET A 270 19.11 -10.18 7.23
N LYS A 271 20.21 -10.58 7.89
CA LYS A 271 20.30 -11.92 8.51
C LYS A 271 19.29 -12.11 9.65
N ILE A 272 19.02 -11.07 10.45
CA ILE A 272 18.02 -11.12 11.51
C ILE A 272 16.61 -11.22 10.90
N PHE A 273 16.33 -10.40 9.88
CA PHE A 273 15.05 -10.32 9.18
C PHE A 273 14.62 -11.65 8.57
N PHE A 274 15.52 -12.30 7.81
CA PHE A 274 15.25 -13.58 7.14
C PHE A 274 15.49 -14.81 8.04
N SER A 275 15.89 -14.63 9.30
CA SER A 275 16.12 -15.75 10.21
C SER A 275 14.83 -16.21 10.87
N LYS A 276 14.46 -17.47 10.60
CA LYS A 276 13.35 -18.18 11.27
C LYS A 276 13.52 -18.32 12.79
N LYS A 277 14.72 -18.13 13.31
CA LYS A 277 15.07 -18.28 14.74
C LYS A 277 15.26 -16.95 15.47
N ALA A 278 15.17 -15.83 14.77
CA ALA A 278 15.32 -14.49 15.33
C ALA A 278 14.00 -13.72 15.20
N ALA A 279 13.95 -12.70 14.33
CA ALA A 279 12.76 -11.88 14.16
C ALA A 279 11.68 -12.53 13.28
N ASN A 280 12.08 -13.45 12.38
CA ASN A 280 11.19 -14.15 11.45
C ASN A 280 10.27 -13.22 10.62
N CYS A 281 10.70 -12.00 10.34
CA CYS A 281 9.95 -11.00 9.57
C CYS A 281 9.59 -11.53 8.18
N ALA A 282 10.51 -12.27 7.57
CA ALA A 282 10.32 -12.90 6.25
C ALA A 282 9.27 -14.04 6.23
N ARG A 283 8.60 -14.33 7.36
CA ARG A 283 7.39 -15.17 7.34
C ARG A 283 6.31 -14.52 6.48
N CYS A 284 6.04 -13.23 6.71
CA CYS A 284 5.00 -12.47 5.99
C CYS A 284 5.64 -11.50 4.97
N HIS A 285 6.77 -10.89 5.31
CA HIS A 285 7.49 -9.99 4.40
C HIS A 285 8.48 -10.74 3.50
N ASN A 286 7.96 -11.50 2.53
CA ASN A 286 8.72 -12.32 1.59
C ASN A 286 8.45 -11.93 0.13
N GLY A 287 8.95 -12.70 -0.84
CA GLY A 287 8.80 -12.35 -2.25
C GLY A 287 9.69 -11.19 -2.68
N THR A 288 9.54 -10.76 -3.93
CA THR A 288 10.40 -9.75 -4.57
C THR A 288 10.25 -8.40 -3.88
N PHE A 289 9.03 -8.06 -3.45
CA PHE A 289 8.70 -6.78 -2.83
C PHE A 289 8.47 -6.87 -1.31
N LEU A 290 8.89 -7.97 -0.66
CA LEU A 290 8.80 -8.17 0.78
C LEU A 290 7.36 -8.05 1.32
N THR A 291 6.42 -8.68 0.62
CA THR A 291 5.01 -8.85 0.96
C THR A 291 4.52 -10.21 0.46
N ASP A 292 3.78 -10.93 1.28
CA ASP A 292 3.09 -12.18 0.89
C ASP A 292 1.69 -11.95 0.32
N GLN A 293 1.22 -10.69 0.27
CA GLN A 293 -0.15 -10.30 -0.10
C GLN A 293 -1.24 -10.98 0.75
N GLN A 294 -0.90 -11.56 1.90
CA GLN A 294 -1.85 -12.19 2.83
C GLN A 294 -2.30 -11.21 3.91
N PHE A 295 -3.31 -11.59 4.67
CA PHE A 295 -3.90 -10.80 5.74
C PHE A 295 -3.50 -11.39 7.08
N HIS A 296 -3.04 -10.53 7.99
CA HIS A 296 -2.56 -10.94 9.30
C HIS A 296 -3.06 -9.96 10.35
N SER A 297 -3.35 -10.44 11.55
CA SER A 297 -3.70 -9.59 12.70
C SER A 297 -2.52 -9.49 13.64
N ILE A 298 -1.97 -8.29 13.77
CA ILE A 298 -0.83 -8.02 14.65
C ILE A 298 -1.22 -7.12 15.82
N ALA A 299 -2.50 -7.06 16.22
CA ALA A 299 -3.00 -6.16 17.26
C ALA A 299 -2.60 -4.68 17.06
N MET A 300 -2.68 -4.18 15.82
CA MET A 300 -2.45 -2.77 15.53
C MET A 300 -3.44 -1.88 16.33
N PRO A 301 -3.00 -0.74 16.88
CA PRO A 301 -3.93 0.31 17.31
C PRO A 301 -4.93 0.65 16.21
N GLN A 302 -6.10 1.14 16.61
CA GLN A 302 -7.10 1.69 15.70
C GLN A 302 -7.39 3.13 16.08
N ILE A 303 -6.91 4.07 15.27
CA ILE A 303 -7.17 5.49 15.41
C ILE A 303 -8.10 6.01 14.31
N GLY A 304 -8.82 7.09 14.59
CA GLY A 304 -9.71 7.75 13.64
C GLY A 304 -11.18 7.37 13.76
N PRO A 305 -12.00 7.73 12.75
CA PRO A 305 -13.45 7.60 12.82
C PRO A 305 -13.97 6.15 12.70
N GLY A 306 -13.10 5.19 12.39
CA GLY A 306 -13.49 3.81 12.11
C GLY A 306 -14.07 3.61 10.71
N LYS A 307 -14.60 2.41 10.46
CA LYS A 307 -15.10 1.99 9.15
C LYS A 307 -16.61 1.76 9.10
N GLY A 308 -17.33 2.10 10.18
CA GLY A 308 -18.75 1.87 10.35
C GLY A 308 -19.08 0.51 10.96
N ASP A 309 -18.07 -0.24 11.40
CA ASP A 309 -18.25 -1.56 11.99
C ASP A 309 -18.56 -1.43 13.50
N ASN A 310 -19.24 -2.44 14.06
CA ASN A 310 -19.68 -2.43 15.45
C ASN A 310 -19.41 -3.77 16.11
N GLN A 311 -18.68 -3.75 17.22
CA GLN A 311 -18.58 -4.91 18.10
C GLN A 311 -19.87 -5.16 18.90
N GLU A 312 -19.99 -6.37 19.45
CA GLU A 312 -21.07 -6.69 20.37
C GLU A 312 -21.04 -5.71 21.56
N GLY A 313 -22.18 -5.04 21.80
CA GLY A 313 -22.30 -4.00 22.83
C GLY A 313 -22.09 -2.56 22.32
N TYR A 314 -21.73 -2.37 21.05
CA TYR A 314 -21.50 -1.07 20.43
C TYR A 314 -22.44 -0.82 19.24
N SER A 315 -22.73 0.45 18.97
CA SER A 315 -23.58 0.88 17.85
C SER A 315 -23.16 2.27 17.31
N ASP A 316 -21.90 2.65 17.51
CA ASP A 316 -21.34 3.96 17.19
C ASP A 316 -20.56 3.97 15.85
N GLY A 317 -20.21 2.80 15.31
CA GLY A 317 -19.56 2.64 14.01
C GLY A 317 -18.06 2.90 13.99
N HIS A 318 -17.40 2.94 15.16
CA HIS A 318 -16.00 3.36 15.26
C HIS A 318 -14.96 2.24 15.09
N ASP A 319 -15.38 0.99 14.97
CA ASP A 319 -14.44 -0.11 14.72
C ASP A 319 -14.06 -0.21 13.22
N ASP A 320 -12.85 -0.72 12.94
CA ASP A 320 -12.43 -1.22 11.63
C ASP A 320 -12.15 -2.72 11.69
N PHE A 321 -13.01 -3.53 11.08
CA PHE A 321 -12.85 -4.98 11.07
C PHE A 321 -11.87 -5.50 9.99
N GLY A 322 -11.26 -4.63 9.20
CA GLY A 322 -10.23 -5.03 8.25
C GLY A 322 -10.78 -5.91 7.12
N ARG A 323 -10.17 -7.09 6.93
CA ARG A 323 -10.54 -8.04 5.86
C ARG A 323 -11.92 -8.67 6.04
N GLU A 324 -12.45 -8.78 7.26
CA GLU A 324 -13.83 -9.28 7.48
C GLU A 324 -14.85 -8.47 6.67
N ARG A 325 -14.63 -7.18 6.45
CA ARG A 325 -15.52 -6.35 5.61
C ARG A 325 -15.61 -6.81 4.16
N VAL A 326 -14.66 -7.62 3.70
CA VAL A 326 -14.60 -8.18 2.35
C VAL A 326 -15.12 -9.61 2.34
N THR A 327 -14.75 -10.42 3.34
CA THR A 327 -15.06 -11.86 3.36
C THR A 327 -16.34 -12.21 4.13
N SER A 328 -16.81 -11.30 4.99
CA SER A 328 -17.85 -11.52 6.00
C SER A 328 -17.52 -12.66 6.98
N LEU A 329 -16.24 -13.04 7.09
CA LEU A 329 -15.76 -14.10 7.95
C LEU A 329 -15.17 -13.52 9.23
N ILE A 330 -15.65 -14.00 10.38
CA ILE A 330 -15.23 -13.51 11.69
C ILE A 330 -13.74 -13.78 11.96
N GLU A 331 -13.19 -14.85 11.38
CA GLU A 331 -11.77 -15.20 11.47
C GLU A 331 -10.85 -14.19 10.77
N ASP A 332 -11.38 -13.37 9.86
CA ASP A 332 -10.63 -12.33 9.16
C ASP A 332 -10.69 -10.97 9.88
N ARG A 333 -11.38 -10.89 11.02
CA ARG A 333 -11.52 -9.65 11.81
C ARG A 333 -10.14 -9.14 12.24
N TYR A 334 -9.93 -7.83 12.07
CA TYR A 334 -8.68 -7.11 12.37
C TYR A 334 -7.45 -7.56 11.57
N THR A 335 -7.65 -8.38 10.53
CA THR A 335 -6.55 -8.74 9.63
C THR A 335 -6.42 -7.70 8.53
N PHE A 336 -5.18 -7.34 8.23
CA PHE A 336 -4.83 -6.39 7.17
C PHE A 336 -3.72 -6.96 6.28
N ARG A 337 -3.72 -6.55 5.02
CA ARG A 337 -2.76 -7.01 4.01
C ARG A 337 -1.35 -6.62 4.43
N THR A 338 -0.41 -7.57 4.39
CA THR A 338 1.02 -7.28 4.56
C THR A 338 1.47 -6.24 3.52
N PRO A 339 1.88 -5.01 3.91
CA PRO A 339 2.35 -4.03 2.95
C PRO A 339 3.74 -4.41 2.40
N THR A 340 4.09 -3.89 1.22
CA THR A 340 5.47 -3.97 0.72
C THR A 340 6.40 -3.16 1.63
N LEU A 341 7.64 -3.60 1.77
CA LEU A 341 8.68 -2.83 2.46
C LEU A 341 9.56 -1.99 1.52
N SER A 342 9.20 -1.92 0.23
CA SER A 342 9.89 -1.06 -0.74
C SER A 342 9.85 0.39 -0.27
N ASN A 343 11.01 1.04 -0.16
CA ASN A 343 11.15 2.43 0.29
C ASN A 343 10.52 2.74 1.66
N ILE A 344 10.30 1.73 2.52
CA ILE A 344 9.59 1.91 3.80
C ILE A 344 10.18 3.00 4.70
N ALA A 345 11.48 3.27 4.61
CA ALA A 345 12.10 4.32 5.41
C ALA A 345 11.69 5.76 5.04
N LEU A 346 10.95 5.94 3.95
CA LEU A 346 10.45 7.25 3.50
C LEU A 346 8.98 7.49 3.87
N THR A 347 8.23 6.43 4.22
CA THR A 347 6.77 6.44 4.12
C THR A 347 6.10 6.42 5.48
N ALA A 348 6.67 7.12 6.44
CA ALA A 348 6.01 7.35 7.73
C ALA A 348 4.75 8.22 7.54
N PRO A 349 3.74 8.10 8.42
CA PRO A 349 3.65 7.15 9.53
C PRO A 349 3.24 5.73 9.09
N TYR A 350 3.32 4.76 10.02
CA TYR A 350 3.21 3.32 9.77
C TYR A 350 1.97 2.71 10.42
N GLY A 351 1.44 1.68 9.77
CA GLY A 351 0.19 1.01 10.15
C GLY A 351 -0.90 1.24 9.11
N HIS A 352 -2.00 0.50 9.23
CA HIS A 352 -3.15 0.68 8.32
C HIS A 352 -3.84 2.05 8.49
N ASP A 353 -3.65 2.67 9.65
CA ASP A 353 -4.19 3.95 10.11
C ASP A 353 -3.07 4.94 10.49
N GLY A 354 -1.81 4.60 10.24
CA GLY A 354 -0.66 5.46 10.53
C GLY A 354 -0.41 5.69 12.03
N ALA A 355 -0.70 4.71 12.88
CA ALA A 355 -0.55 4.83 14.33
C ALA A 355 0.89 5.12 14.82
N TYR A 356 1.93 4.66 14.12
CA TYR A 356 3.33 4.82 14.56
C TYR A 356 4.11 5.79 13.68
N ASP A 357 4.77 6.79 14.26
CA ASP A 357 5.52 7.82 13.51
C ASP A 357 6.94 7.36 13.11
N THR A 358 7.53 6.41 13.84
CA THR A 358 8.89 5.91 13.57
C THR A 358 8.95 4.41 13.19
N LEU A 359 9.94 4.06 12.36
CA LEU A 359 10.27 2.66 12.07
C LEU A 359 10.66 1.89 13.33
N GLU A 360 11.27 2.56 14.30
CA GLU A 360 11.69 1.90 15.53
C GLU A 360 10.49 1.45 16.35
N ASP A 361 9.47 2.30 16.49
CA ASP A 361 8.27 1.97 17.25
C ASP A 361 7.41 0.95 16.50
N MET A 362 7.34 1.02 15.16
CA MET A 362 6.74 -0.04 14.35
C MET A 362 7.46 -1.38 14.52
N LEU A 363 8.81 -1.39 14.60
CA LEU A 363 9.57 -2.61 14.87
C LEU A 363 9.34 -3.14 16.29
N LYS A 364 9.28 -2.26 17.30
CA LYS A 364 8.93 -2.65 18.68
C LYS A 364 7.55 -3.27 18.75
N HIS A 365 6.58 -2.69 18.03
CA HIS A 365 5.24 -3.24 17.90
C HIS A 365 5.28 -4.66 17.35
N HIS A 366 5.91 -4.89 16.18
CA HIS A 366 6.04 -6.25 15.62
C HIS A 366 6.69 -7.27 16.58
N LEU A 367 7.59 -6.81 17.45
CA LEU A 367 8.28 -7.67 18.41
C LEU A 367 7.43 -8.02 19.62
N ASN A 368 6.48 -7.17 20.03
CA ASN A 368 5.58 -7.45 21.15
C ASN A 368 4.23 -6.73 21.00
N PRO A 369 3.37 -7.17 20.07
CA PRO A 369 2.30 -6.31 19.59
C PRO A 369 1.24 -6.00 20.64
N VAL A 370 0.83 -7.00 21.43
CA VAL A 370 -0.16 -6.81 22.52
C VAL A 370 0.34 -5.81 23.56
N ALA A 371 1.61 -5.90 23.99
CA ALA A 371 2.14 -4.92 24.94
C ALA A 371 2.25 -3.52 24.32
N SER A 372 2.67 -3.43 23.06
CA SER A 372 2.75 -2.16 22.33
C SER A 372 1.39 -1.52 22.04
N LEU A 373 0.33 -2.31 21.91
CA LEU A 373 -1.06 -1.85 21.82
C LEU A 373 -1.52 -1.26 23.16
N LEU A 374 -1.31 -2.00 24.25
CA LEU A 374 -1.72 -1.58 25.60
C LEU A 374 -0.95 -0.33 26.07
N ASP A 375 0.32 -0.20 25.67
CA ASP A 375 1.19 0.94 25.99
C ASP A 375 1.21 1.99 24.86
N TYR A 376 0.25 1.97 23.93
CA TYR A 376 0.27 2.85 22.76
C TYR A 376 0.24 4.33 23.16
N ASN A 377 1.24 5.09 22.69
CA ASN A 377 1.29 6.53 22.86
C ASN A 377 0.54 7.23 21.72
N GLN A 378 -0.67 7.71 22.03
CA GLN A 378 -1.54 8.44 21.11
C GLN A 378 -0.91 9.73 20.53
N SER A 379 0.11 10.31 21.17
CA SER A 379 0.76 11.53 20.65
C SER A 379 1.62 11.31 19.40
N GLN A 380 1.80 10.05 18.98
CA GLN A 380 2.45 9.72 17.70
C GLN A 380 1.54 10.00 16.49
N ALA A 381 0.23 10.07 16.68
CA ALA A 381 -0.71 10.27 15.58
C ALA A 381 -0.56 11.68 14.99
N ALA A 382 -0.22 11.75 13.70
CA ALA A 382 -0.11 12.99 12.94
C ALA A 382 -1.48 13.34 12.33
N LEU A 383 -2.31 14.04 13.12
CA LEU A 383 -3.68 14.37 12.78
C LEU A 383 -3.88 15.90 12.81
N PRO A 384 -4.28 16.54 11.68
CA PRO A 384 -4.63 17.95 11.69
C PRO A 384 -5.80 18.19 12.66
N SER A 385 -5.60 19.06 13.66
CA SER A 385 -6.55 19.23 14.76
C SER A 385 -7.82 19.95 14.30
N ARG A 386 -8.96 19.39 14.69
CA ARG A 386 -10.27 20.01 14.56
C ARG A 386 -11.20 19.42 15.62
N PRO A 387 -11.83 20.22 16.51
CA PRO A 387 -12.45 19.70 17.73
C PRO A 387 -13.49 18.57 17.55
N ASP A 388 -14.30 18.62 16.50
CA ASP A 388 -15.29 17.58 16.19
C ASP A 388 -14.69 16.27 15.68
N LEU A 389 -13.53 16.34 15.00
CA LEU A 389 -12.81 15.15 14.53
C LEU A 389 -11.91 14.57 15.62
N ASP A 390 -11.23 15.44 16.37
CA ASP A 390 -10.35 15.07 17.48
C ASP A 390 -11.11 14.26 18.55
N ALA A 391 -12.40 14.53 18.72
CA ALA A 391 -13.29 13.79 19.63
C ALA A 391 -13.54 12.33 19.21
N LEU A 392 -13.26 11.97 17.96
CA LEU A 392 -13.49 10.63 17.41
C LEU A 392 -12.20 9.80 17.32
N ASP A 393 -11.04 10.46 17.25
CA ASP A 393 -9.78 9.86 16.83
C ASP A 393 -9.27 8.72 17.74
N PHE A 394 -9.72 8.65 18.98
CA PHE A 394 -9.25 7.65 19.95
C PHE A 394 -10.36 6.87 20.65
N ILE A 395 -11.61 6.92 20.16
CA ILE A 395 -12.74 6.22 20.78
C ILE A 395 -12.44 4.73 21.01
N VAL A 396 -11.81 4.07 20.03
CA VAL A 396 -11.42 2.66 20.15
C VAL A 396 -10.26 2.47 21.14
N MET A 397 -9.28 3.38 21.12
CA MET A 397 -8.09 3.30 21.98
C MET A 397 -8.33 3.76 23.42
N ASP A 398 -9.47 4.38 23.71
CA ASP A 398 -9.88 4.78 25.06
C ASP A 398 -10.82 3.73 25.71
N ASP A 399 -11.21 2.69 24.96
CA ASP A 399 -12.09 1.62 25.43
C ASP A 399 -11.32 0.31 25.69
N PRO A 400 -11.21 -0.16 26.95
CA PRO A 400 -10.51 -1.38 27.28
C PRO A 400 -11.08 -2.66 26.66
N GLN A 401 -12.40 -2.75 26.47
CA GLN A 401 -13.02 -3.93 25.86
C GLN A 401 -12.66 -4.01 24.38
N ARG A 402 -12.68 -2.89 23.66
CA ARG A 402 -12.24 -2.85 22.26
C ARG A 402 -10.75 -3.14 22.10
N ILE A 403 -9.91 -2.55 22.95
CA ILE A 403 -8.47 -2.85 22.97
C ILE A 403 -8.21 -4.34 23.22
N ASN A 404 -8.92 -4.96 24.15
CA ASN A 404 -8.80 -6.40 24.42
C ASN A 404 -9.22 -7.25 23.22
N ALA A 405 -10.30 -6.88 22.51
CA ALA A 405 -10.72 -7.59 21.30
C ALA A 405 -9.66 -7.56 20.20
N ILE A 406 -9.00 -6.41 20.01
CA ILE A 406 -7.87 -6.26 19.07
C ILE A 406 -6.68 -7.11 19.54
N ALA A 407 -6.36 -7.06 20.83
CA ALA A 407 -5.25 -7.83 21.43
C ALA A 407 -5.46 -9.35 21.28
N ASP A 408 -6.68 -9.83 21.50
CA ASP A 408 -7.04 -11.25 21.43
C ASP A 408 -6.94 -11.82 20.00
N ALA A 409 -7.10 -10.96 18.98
CA ALA A 409 -6.96 -11.35 17.58
C ALA A 409 -5.50 -11.49 17.12
N ASN A 410 -4.51 -11.05 17.91
CA ASN A 410 -3.11 -11.07 17.47
C ASN A 410 -2.56 -12.49 17.26
N GLU A 411 -1.85 -12.66 16.13
CA GLU A 411 -1.26 -13.94 15.74
C GLU A 411 0.25 -14.05 16.05
N LEU A 412 0.91 -12.94 16.41
CA LEU A 412 2.34 -12.90 16.63
C LEU A 412 2.70 -13.19 18.08
N LYS A 413 3.85 -13.85 18.28
CA LYS A 413 4.40 -14.11 19.60
C LYS A 413 5.43 -13.05 19.97
N ALA A 414 5.40 -12.63 21.22
CA ALA A 414 6.41 -11.73 21.77
C ALA A 414 7.82 -12.31 21.56
N THR A 415 8.68 -11.51 20.94
CA THR A 415 10.05 -11.86 20.55
C THR A 415 11.00 -10.81 21.09
N LYS A 416 12.03 -11.23 21.82
CA LYS A 416 13.02 -10.31 22.39
C LYS A 416 14.20 -10.13 21.44
N LEU A 417 14.46 -8.88 21.05
CA LEU A 417 15.70 -8.45 20.42
C LEU A 417 16.38 -7.38 21.27
N SER A 418 17.72 -7.36 21.24
CA SER A 418 18.47 -6.25 21.83
C SER A 418 18.31 -4.99 20.99
N SER A 419 18.47 -3.81 21.60
CA SER A 419 18.44 -2.52 20.88
C SER A 419 19.45 -2.48 19.72
N LYS A 420 20.60 -3.15 19.88
CA LYS A 420 21.60 -3.30 18.81
C LYS A 420 21.08 -4.10 17.60
N ASN A 421 20.30 -5.16 17.84
CA ASN A 421 19.70 -5.95 16.77
C ASN A 421 18.54 -5.20 16.09
N ILE A 422 17.78 -4.40 16.85
CA ILE A 422 16.77 -3.49 16.30
C ILE A 422 17.43 -2.44 15.38
N ALA A 423 18.52 -1.81 15.84
CA ALA A 423 19.27 -0.87 15.00
C ALA A 423 19.77 -1.51 13.69
N TYR A 424 20.26 -2.76 13.75
CA TYR A 424 20.63 -3.49 12.53
C TYR A 424 19.44 -3.75 11.61
N LEU A 425 18.25 -4.07 12.13
CA LEU A 425 17.04 -4.19 11.32
C LEU A 425 16.69 -2.86 10.64
N ILE A 426 16.79 -1.74 11.36
CA ILE A 426 16.59 -0.39 10.78
C ILE A 426 17.61 -0.13 9.66
N ASP A 427 18.89 -0.48 9.84
CA ASP A 427 19.90 -0.37 8.78
C ASP A 427 19.53 -1.20 7.53
N PHE A 428 18.91 -2.36 7.73
CA PHE A 428 18.42 -3.18 6.62
C PHE A 428 17.20 -2.55 5.93
N LEU A 429 16.23 -2.04 6.68
CA LEU A 429 15.05 -1.38 6.11
C LEU A 429 15.45 -0.12 5.32
N ASN A 430 16.45 0.65 5.79
CA ASN A 430 17.02 1.75 5.02
C ASN A 430 17.69 1.29 3.71
N ALA A 431 18.25 0.08 3.68
CA ALA A 431 18.83 -0.50 2.46
C ALA A 431 17.77 -0.93 1.42
N LEU A 432 16.48 -0.89 1.77
CA LEU A 432 15.37 -1.10 0.86
C LEU A 432 14.99 0.17 0.08
N THR A 433 15.48 1.34 0.51
CA THR A 433 15.22 2.62 -0.15
C THR A 433 16.05 2.77 -1.41
N ASP A 434 15.38 2.94 -2.54
CA ASP A 434 16.02 3.31 -3.80
C ASP A 434 16.45 4.79 -3.76
N PRO A 435 17.71 5.13 -4.04
CA PRO A 435 18.15 6.53 -4.08
C PRO A 435 17.33 7.40 -5.05
N ALA A 436 16.77 6.82 -6.12
CA ALA A 436 15.93 7.54 -7.06
C ALA A 436 14.53 7.85 -6.52
N ALA A 437 14.10 7.22 -5.43
CA ALA A 437 12.81 7.46 -4.79
C ALA A 437 12.80 8.75 -3.93
N ILE A 438 13.97 9.31 -3.60
CA ILE A 438 14.11 10.47 -2.70
C ILE A 438 13.65 11.79 -3.36
N ASP A 439 13.69 11.89 -4.70
CA ASP A 439 13.25 13.09 -5.42
C ASP A 439 12.34 12.73 -6.61
N LEU A 440 11.04 12.89 -6.37
CA LEU A 440 9.98 12.55 -7.33
C LEU A 440 9.41 13.78 -8.05
N ARG A 441 10.00 14.98 -7.86
CA ARG A 441 9.46 16.23 -8.42
C ARG A 441 9.36 16.23 -9.95
N LYS A 442 10.18 15.42 -10.63
CA LYS A 442 10.12 15.22 -12.08
C LYS A 442 8.78 14.62 -12.54
N ASN A 443 8.06 13.92 -11.66
CA ASN A 443 6.80 13.27 -11.96
C ASN A 443 5.59 14.22 -11.81
N THR A 444 5.77 15.43 -11.28
CA THR A 444 4.72 16.48 -11.26
C THR A 444 4.64 17.18 -12.62
N PRO A 445 3.46 17.22 -13.28
CA PRO A 445 3.30 17.99 -14.52
C PRO A 445 3.38 19.51 -14.23
N LYS A 446 3.59 20.32 -15.28
CA LYS A 446 3.60 21.79 -15.14
C LYS A 446 2.19 22.40 -15.08
N ARG A 447 1.24 21.75 -15.73
CA ARG A 447 -0.19 22.08 -15.76
C ARG A 447 -0.96 20.82 -16.12
N VAL A 448 -2.27 20.84 -15.88
CA VAL A 448 -3.21 19.84 -16.37
C VAL A 448 -4.13 20.40 -17.47
N PRO A 449 -4.73 19.54 -18.31
CA PRO A 449 -5.64 19.96 -19.38
C PRO A 449 -6.90 20.69 -18.92
N SER A 450 -7.43 20.39 -17.72
CA SER A 450 -8.60 21.11 -17.18
C SER A 450 -8.30 22.58 -16.86
N GLY A 451 -7.02 22.94 -16.69
CA GLY A 451 -6.59 24.25 -16.20
C GLY A 451 -6.71 24.42 -14.67
N LEU A 452 -7.19 23.41 -13.94
CA LEU A 452 -7.25 23.43 -12.48
C LEU A 452 -5.84 23.51 -11.86
N PRO A 453 -5.70 24.16 -10.69
CA PRO A 453 -4.41 24.29 -10.04
C PRO A 453 -3.90 22.94 -9.52
N LEU A 454 -2.59 22.72 -9.65
CA LEU A 454 -1.89 21.56 -9.11
C LEU A 454 -1.63 21.64 -7.60
N ARG A 455 -1.72 22.84 -7.05
CA ARG A 455 -1.55 23.09 -5.62
C ARG A 455 -2.92 23.14 -4.96
N ASP A 456 -2.95 22.62 -3.74
CA ASP A 456 -4.07 22.77 -2.81
C ASP A 456 -3.95 24.07 -2.02
#